data_AF-A0A9E6ATW9-F1
#
_entry.id   AF-A0A9E6ATW9-F1
#
_cell.length_a   1.000
_cell.length_b   1.000
_cell.length_c   1.000
_cell.angle_alpha   90.00
_cell.angle_beta   90.00
_cell.angle_gamma   90.00
#
_symmetry.space_group_name_H-M   'P 1'
#
loop_
_entity.id
_entity.type
_entity.pdbx_description
1 polymer ?
#
loop_
_entity_poly.entity_id
_entity_poly.type
_entity_poly.pdbx_seq_one_letter_code
_entity_poly.pdbx_strand_id
1 'polypeptide(L)'
;MDKFQQISDAAAHKINHLLKDTLTDTQEDEVSRIVERAVIKAILEGQHRAVDAALRCPEADQDVAHKIASEIRRKNDALIVNLCSQR
;
A
#
# COMPACT_ATOMS: atom_id res chain seq x y z
N MET A 1 10.80 -9.67 -8.72
CA MET A 1 10.04 -9.84 -7.46
C MET A 1 9.57 -8.47 -7.01
N ASP A 2 8.25 -8.25 -7.00
CA ASP A 2 7.63 -7.00 -6.51
C ASP A 2 8.04 -6.74 -5.05
N LYS A 3 8.26 -5.47 -4.68
CA LYS A 3 8.59 -5.10 -3.29
C LYS A 3 7.44 -5.43 -2.33
N PHE A 4 6.19 -5.39 -2.80
CA PHE A 4 5.03 -5.74 -2.01
C PHE A 4 4.97 -7.24 -1.73
N GLN A 5 5.20 -8.06 -2.74
CA GLN A 5 5.32 -9.51 -2.61
C GLN A 5 6.41 -9.90 -1.59
N GLN A 6 7.58 -9.24 -1.64
CA GLN A 6 8.65 -9.50 -0.66
C GLN A 6 8.23 -9.17 0.78
N ILE A 7 7.46 -8.09 0.98
CA ILE A 7 6.96 -7.70 2.31
C ILE A 7 5.89 -8.68 2.79
N SER A 8 4.97 -9.10 1.90
CA SER A 8 3.91 -10.04 2.25
C SER A 8 4.46 -11.42 2.56
N ASP A 9 5.38 -11.93 1.76
CA ASP A 9 6.02 -13.23 1.95
C ASP A 9 6.85 -13.23 3.26
N ALA A 10 7.62 -12.17 3.52
CA ALA A 10 8.37 -12.04 4.76
C ALA A 10 7.45 -11.97 6.00
N ALA A 11 6.27 -11.37 5.87
CA ALA A 11 5.29 -11.33 6.95
C ALA A 11 4.61 -12.69 7.15
N ALA A 12 4.20 -13.36 6.06
CA ALA A 12 3.60 -14.70 6.10
C ALA A 12 4.55 -15.70 6.78
N HIS A 13 5.84 -15.67 6.42
CA HIS A 13 6.87 -16.50 7.03
C HIS A 13 7.06 -16.22 8.53
N LYS A 14 7.01 -14.95 8.95
CA LYS A 14 7.06 -14.59 10.39
C LYS A 14 5.83 -15.05 11.14
N ILE A 15 4.65 -14.95 10.53
CA ILE A 15 3.40 -15.45 11.11
C ILE A 15 3.48 -16.97 11.27
N ASN A 16 3.94 -17.68 10.24
CA ASN A 16 4.13 -19.13 10.28
C ASN A 16 5.04 -19.57 11.45
N HIS A 17 6.15 -18.84 11.66
CA HIS A 17 7.06 -19.10 12.79
C HIS A 17 6.48 -18.86 14.19
N LEU A 18 5.41 -18.07 14.32
CA LEU A 18 4.74 -17.81 15.60
C LEU A 18 3.66 -18.87 15.91
N LEU A 19 3.23 -19.62 14.92
CA LEU A 19 2.20 -20.62 15.07
C LEU A 19 2.78 -21.92 15.63
N LYS A 20 1.99 -22.59 16.45
CA LYS A 20 2.35 -23.89 17.04
C LYS A 20 2.35 -25.00 15.99
N ASP A 21 1.44 -24.88 15.03
CA ASP A 21 1.34 -25.73 13.83
C ASP A 21 1.64 -24.86 12.62
N THR A 22 2.48 -25.36 11.70
CA THR A 22 2.82 -24.65 10.47
C THR A 22 1.61 -24.51 9.55
N LEU A 23 1.52 -23.38 8.88
CA LEU A 23 0.57 -23.16 7.80
C LEU A 23 0.79 -24.18 6.68
N THR A 24 -0.30 -24.64 6.08
CA THR A 24 -0.24 -25.33 4.79
C THR A 24 0.10 -24.34 3.68
N ASP A 25 0.65 -24.81 2.56
CA ASP A 25 1.01 -23.95 1.41
C ASP A 25 -0.16 -23.05 0.96
N THR A 26 -1.38 -23.60 0.93
CA THR A 26 -2.60 -22.83 0.59
C THR A 26 -2.89 -21.72 1.60
N GLN A 27 -2.68 -21.98 2.90
CA GLN A 27 -2.90 -20.98 3.94
C GLN A 27 -1.79 -19.92 3.95
N GLU A 28 -0.55 -20.30 3.66
CA GLU A 28 0.57 -19.37 3.55
C GLU A 28 0.36 -18.40 2.37
N ASP A 29 -0.07 -18.91 1.22
CA ASP A 29 -0.46 -18.10 0.06
C ASP A 29 -1.61 -17.13 0.38
N GLU A 30 -2.62 -17.60 1.10
CA GLU A 30 -3.77 -16.77 1.48
C GLU A 30 -3.35 -15.67 2.47
N VAL A 31 -2.51 -15.99 3.44
CA VAL A 31 -1.92 -15.02 4.38
C VAL A 31 -1.07 -13.99 3.63
N SER A 32 -0.22 -14.41 2.69
CA SER A 32 0.58 -13.47 1.88
C SER A 32 -0.32 -12.50 1.13
N ARG A 33 -1.37 -13.00 0.45
CA ARG A 33 -2.36 -12.14 -0.24
C ARG A 33 -3.11 -11.19 0.69
N ILE A 34 -3.44 -11.61 1.92
CA ILE A 34 -4.08 -10.75 2.92
C ILE A 34 -3.13 -9.62 3.33
N VAL A 35 -1.87 -9.93 3.62
CA VAL A 35 -0.87 -8.94 4.01
C VAL A 35 -0.62 -7.95 2.87
N GLU A 36 -0.44 -8.45 1.64
CA GLU A 36 -0.23 -7.61 0.46
C GLU A 36 -1.36 -6.59 0.28
N ARG A 37 -2.62 -7.05 0.33
CA ARG A 37 -3.80 -6.16 0.25
C ARG A 37 -3.85 -5.14 1.38
N ALA A 38 -3.51 -5.55 2.60
CA ALA A 38 -3.50 -4.66 3.75
C ALA A 38 -2.45 -3.55 3.60
N VAL A 39 -1.25 -3.88 3.11
CA VAL A 39 -0.17 -2.92 2.86
C VAL A 39 -0.57 -1.94 1.75
N ILE A 40 -1.11 -2.44 0.63
CA ILE A 40 -1.59 -1.60 -0.48
C ILE A 40 -2.67 -0.62 0.03
N LYS A 41 -3.66 -1.13 0.78
CA LYS A 41 -4.72 -0.30 1.36
C LYS A 41 -4.18 0.78 2.29
N ALA A 42 -3.25 0.43 3.18
CA ALA A 42 -2.65 1.38 4.12
C ALA A 42 -1.89 2.51 3.40
N ILE A 43 -1.18 2.19 2.32
CA ILE A 43 -0.45 3.18 1.50
C ILE A 43 -1.43 4.13 0.80
N LEU A 44 -2.47 3.60 0.16
CA LEU A 44 -3.48 4.41 -0.53
C LEU A 44 -4.21 5.34 0.46
N GLU A 45 -4.59 4.84 1.64
CA GLU A 45 -5.21 5.65 2.70
C GLU A 45 -4.26 6.72 3.26
N GLY A 46 -2.97 6.41 3.39
CA GLY A 46 -1.95 7.39 3.80
C GLY A 46 -1.79 8.52 2.77
N GLN A 47 -1.81 8.18 1.49
CA GLN A 47 -1.72 9.14 0.40
C GLN A 47 -2.96 10.03 0.28
N HIS A 48 -4.18 9.47 0.47
CA HIS A 48 -5.39 10.28 0.55
C HIS A 48 -5.34 11.28 1.71
N ARG A 49 -4.90 10.84 2.90
CA ARG A 49 -4.71 11.74 4.04
C ARG A 49 -3.68 12.85 3.77
N ALA A 50 -2.62 12.55 3.04
CA ALA A 50 -1.63 13.55 2.63
C ALA A 50 -2.22 14.59 1.66
N VAL A 51 -3.05 14.16 0.70
CA VAL A 51 -3.80 15.06 -0.19
C VAL A 51 -4.75 15.94 0.60
N ASP A 52 -5.53 15.35 1.51
CA ASP A 52 -6.49 16.09 2.34
C ASP A 52 -5.80 17.11 3.24
N ALA A 53 -4.62 16.76 3.78
CA ALA A 53 -3.80 17.68 4.57
C ALA A 53 -3.28 18.85 3.72
N ALA A 54 -2.78 18.58 2.51
CA ALA A 54 -2.33 19.62 1.60
C ALA A 54 -3.47 20.60 1.26
N LEU A 55 -4.67 20.09 0.97
CA LEU A 55 -5.83 20.91 0.61
C LEU A 55 -6.36 21.80 1.76
N ARG A 56 -5.89 21.61 3.00
CA ARG A 56 -6.25 22.44 4.16
C ARG A 56 -5.27 23.59 4.43
N CYS A 57 -4.34 23.87 3.51
CA CYS A 57 -3.39 24.98 3.65
C CYS A 57 -4.07 26.36 3.51
N PRO A 58 -3.52 27.42 4.15
CA PRO A 58 -3.96 28.81 3.96
C PRO A 58 -3.89 29.25 2.48
N GLU A 59 -4.69 30.25 2.08
CA GLU A 59 -4.77 30.72 0.68
C GLU A 59 -3.41 31.05 0.05
N ALA A 60 -2.46 31.57 0.83
CA ALA A 60 -1.11 31.88 0.35
C ALA A 60 -0.35 30.66 -0.21
N ASP A 61 -0.67 29.45 0.28
CA ASP A 61 -0.01 28.20 -0.09
C ASP A 61 -0.91 27.25 -0.91
N GLN A 62 -2.16 27.65 -1.22
CA GLN A 62 -3.12 26.80 -1.92
C GLN A 62 -2.63 26.31 -3.28
N ASP A 63 -1.93 27.15 -4.02
CA ASP A 63 -1.43 26.82 -5.36
C ASP A 63 -0.35 25.73 -5.31
N VAL A 64 0.50 25.78 -4.28
CA VAL A 64 1.53 24.76 -4.01
C VAL A 64 0.88 23.48 -3.48
N ALA A 65 -0.08 23.60 -2.57
CA ALA A 65 -0.85 22.48 -2.05
C ALA A 65 -1.59 21.73 -3.16
N HIS A 66 -2.22 22.44 -4.10
CA HIS A 66 -2.89 21.82 -5.25
C HIS A 66 -1.93 21.07 -6.17
N LYS A 67 -0.72 21.60 -6.40
CA LYS A 67 0.33 20.90 -7.15
C LYS A 67 0.76 19.61 -6.46
N ILE A 68 1.05 19.68 -5.16
CA ILE A 68 1.43 18.50 -4.36
C ILE A 68 0.32 17.45 -4.36
N ALA A 69 -0.93 17.87 -4.15
CA ALA A 69 -2.09 16.97 -4.19
C ALA A 69 -2.22 16.27 -5.55
N SER A 70 -2.01 17.00 -6.64
CA SER A 70 -2.08 16.47 -8.01
C SER A 70 -0.97 15.46 -8.29
N GLU A 71 0.25 15.72 -7.81
CA GLU A 71 1.37 14.79 -7.93
C GLU A 71 1.16 13.50 -7.13
N ILE A 72 0.62 13.61 -5.92
CA ILE A 72 0.27 12.44 -5.09
C ILE A 72 -0.75 11.58 -5.83
N ARG A 73 -1.84 12.18 -6.35
CA ARG A 73 -2.85 11.45 -7.13
C ARG A 73 -2.26 10.74 -8.35
N ARG A 74 -1.40 11.44 -9.12
CA ARG A 74 -0.74 10.84 -10.28
C ARG A 74 0.13 9.63 -9.92
N LYS A 75 0.84 9.69 -8.78
CA LYS A 75 1.63 8.56 -8.28
C LYS A 75 0.74 7.40 -7.81
N ASN A 76 -0.41 7.70 -7.20
CA ASN A 76 -1.40 6.68 -6.83
C ASN A 76 -1.96 5.96 -8.05
N ASP A 77 -2.34 6.70 -9.09
CA ASP A 77 -2.86 6.11 -10.33
C ASP A 77 -1.83 5.19 -10.98
N ALA A 78 -0.56 5.62 -11.04
CA ALA A 78 0.53 4.79 -11.55
C ALA A 78 0.76 3.53 -10.69
N LEU A 79 0.67 3.66 -9.36
CA LEU A 79 0.76 2.51 -8.44
C LEU A 79 -0.38 1.53 -8.70
N ILE A 80 -1.62 2.00 -8.81
CA ILE A 80 -2.80 1.16 -9.09
C ILE A 80 -2.64 0.45 -10.43
N VAL A 81 -2.24 1.17 -11.49
CA VAL A 81 -2.02 0.57 -12.83
C VAL A 81 -0.95 -0.52 -12.76
N ASN A 82 0.18 -0.25 -12.10
CA ASN A 82 1.26 -1.23 -11.97
C ASN A 82 0.81 -2.47 -11.17
N LEU A 83 0.06 -2.29 -10.08
CA LEU A 83 -0.48 -3.40 -9.29
C LEU A 83 -1.51 -4.21 -10.09
N CYS A 84 -2.39 -3.55 -10.85
CA CYS A 84 -3.34 -4.21 -11.74
C CYS A 84 -2.66 -4.99 -12.87
N SER A 85 -1.53 -4.51 -13.38
CA SER A 85 -0.76 -5.18 -14.45
C SER A 85 0.04 -6.39 -13.98
N GLN A 86 0.23 -6.54 -12.67
CA GLN A 86 0.95 -7.65 -12.04
C GLN A 86 0.02 -8.76 -11.54
N ARG A 87 -1.30 -8.58 -11.66
CA ARG A 87 -2.32 -9.62 -11.45
C ARG A 87 -2.55 -10.43 -12.72
#